data_AF-A0A523P011-F1
#
_entry.id   AF-A0A523P011-F1
#
_cell.length_a   1.000
_cell.length_b   1.000
_cell.length_c   1.000
_cell.angle_alpha   90.00
_cell.angle_beta   90.00
_cell.angle_gamma   90.00
#
_symmetry.space_group_name_H-M   'P 1'
#
loop_
_entity.id
_entity.type
_entity.pdbx_description
1 polymer ?
#
loop_
_entity_poly.entity_id
_entity_poly.type
_entity_poly.pdbx_seq_one_letter_code
_entity_poly.pdbx_strand_id
1 'polypeptide(L)'
;MSIVESSRFQFHRLRHELGNFSLLKSRHCDGAIISMHQSGTHWLKFMLANAIAAHYGIEAPRYNHANDIIGGNKDRRLPAPIPHFRSSHSIPPLLLCNRIVFGCTTLPPYILLIRDIRACLVSNYAKWQARYAVSFAEYLRGDPAGRRFNSDIWWCFRFLNAWGRMAALSDGRIHIVRYEDLAAAPHKELDRLARHLGLSLSPSIIAAAVSASTKQAMAARSDPARPPGEINPRGNDPLDAFDPADREFVRSRCARYLRRPFGYDYAVWASATSRS
;
A
#
# COMPACT_ATOMS: atom_id res chain seq x y z
N MET A 1 -10.15 29.47 -3.95
CA MET A 1 -9.95 28.05 -4.31
C MET A 1 -11.31 27.34 -4.28
N SER A 2 -11.78 26.80 -5.40
CA SER A 2 -13.20 26.83 -5.75
C SER A 2 -14.04 25.67 -5.17
N ILE A 3 -15.30 25.97 -4.87
CA ILE A 3 -16.38 25.01 -4.54
C ILE A 3 -16.38 23.82 -5.52
N VAL A 4 -16.00 24.07 -6.77
CA VAL A 4 -15.90 23.08 -7.85
C VAL A 4 -14.92 21.95 -7.55
N GLU A 5 -13.74 22.22 -6.96
CA GLU A 5 -12.74 21.20 -6.61
C GLU A 5 -13.28 20.22 -5.56
N SER A 6 -13.92 20.76 -4.53
CA SER A 6 -14.58 19.98 -3.47
C SER A 6 -15.71 19.13 -4.05
N SER A 7 -16.59 19.71 -4.87
CA SER A 7 -17.70 18.99 -5.49
C SER A 7 -17.21 17.86 -6.40
N ARG A 8 -16.16 18.10 -7.22
CA ARG A 8 -15.56 17.05 -8.08
C ARG A 8 -14.97 15.90 -7.28
N PHE A 9 -14.23 16.21 -6.21
CA PHE A 9 -13.68 15.18 -5.33
C PHE A 9 -14.78 14.33 -4.68
N GLN A 10 -15.81 14.97 -4.11
CA GLN A 10 -16.91 14.26 -3.44
C GLN A 10 -17.74 13.43 -4.44
N PHE A 11 -18.05 13.98 -5.61
CA PHE A 11 -18.80 13.28 -6.65
C PHE A 11 -18.02 12.06 -7.17
N HIS A 12 -16.72 12.22 -7.47
CA HIS A 12 -15.90 11.10 -7.91
C HIS A 12 -15.78 10.02 -6.83
N ARG A 13 -15.57 10.43 -5.57
CA ARG A 13 -15.56 9.53 -4.41
C ARG A 13 -16.84 8.71 -4.36
N LEU A 14 -18.01 9.36 -4.40
CA LEU A 14 -19.30 8.67 -4.37
C LEU A 14 -19.45 7.70 -5.54
N ARG A 15 -19.18 8.13 -6.79
CA ARG A 15 -19.34 7.27 -7.97
C ARG A 15 -18.43 6.05 -7.94
N HIS A 16 -17.15 6.24 -7.62
CA HIS A 16 -16.16 5.16 -7.60
C HIS A 16 -16.39 4.19 -6.44
N GLU A 17 -16.70 4.73 -5.25
CA GLU A 17 -16.89 3.91 -4.05
C GLU A 17 -18.28 3.23 -4.00
N LEU A 18 -19.28 3.67 -4.78
CA LEU A 18 -20.55 2.93 -4.89
C LEU A 18 -20.49 1.74 -5.86
N GLY A 19 -19.58 1.77 -6.85
CA GLY A 19 -19.49 0.72 -7.88
C GLY A 19 -18.37 -0.30 -7.70
N ASN A 20 -17.41 -0.06 -6.80
CA ASN A 20 -16.22 -0.92 -6.68
C ASN A 20 -16.44 -2.13 -5.75
N PHE A 21 -17.03 -3.20 -6.28
CA PHE A 21 -17.24 -4.47 -5.55
C PHE A 21 -16.05 -5.44 -5.62
N SER A 22 -14.85 -4.97 -5.95
CA SER A 22 -13.68 -5.84 -6.15
C SER A 22 -13.35 -6.67 -4.90
N LEU A 23 -13.43 -6.07 -3.71
CA LEU A 23 -13.15 -6.74 -2.44
C LEU A 23 -14.16 -7.85 -2.11
N LEU A 24 -15.45 -7.63 -2.41
CA LEU A 24 -16.48 -8.65 -2.21
C LEU A 24 -16.28 -9.82 -3.18
N LYS A 25 -15.93 -9.53 -4.44
CA LYS A 25 -15.59 -10.56 -5.43
C LYS A 25 -14.33 -11.33 -5.05
N SER A 26 -13.38 -10.69 -4.36
CA SER A 26 -12.11 -11.28 -3.99
C SER A 26 -12.03 -11.84 -2.57
N ARG A 27 -13.15 -11.89 -1.83
CA ARG A 27 -13.18 -12.28 -0.41
C ARG A 27 -12.82 -13.75 -0.12
N HIS A 28 -12.89 -14.62 -1.14
CA HIS A 28 -12.57 -16.04 -1.03
C HIS A 28 -11.05 -16.27 -1.05
N CYS A 29 -10.37 -15.80 -0.01
CA CYS A 29 -8.96 -15.97 0.27
C CYS A 29 -8.76 -16.06 1.79
N ASP A 30 -7.63 -16.58 2.23
CA ASP A 30 -7.33 -16.78 3.66
C ASP A 30 -6.75 -15.50 4.30
N GLY A 31 -6.32 -14.56 3.47
CA GLY A 31 -5.85 -13.24 3.88
C GLY A 31 -5.48 -12.37 2.70
N ALA A 32 -5.32 -11.07 2.92
CA ALA A 32 -4.93 -10.16 1.84
C ALA A 32 -4.08 -8.98 2.29
N ILE A 33 -3.07 -8.64 1.47
CA ILE A 33 -2.31 -7.41 1.55
C ILE A 33 -3.02 -6.35 0.72
N ILE A 34 -3.50 -5.31 1.38
CA ILE A 34 -3.99 -4.11 0.74
C ILE A 34 -2.98 -3.01 0.95
N SER A 35 -2.54 -2.37 -0.12
CA SER A 35 -1.45 -1.40 -0.04
C SER A 35 -1.78 -0.11 -0.75
N MET A 36 -1.36 1.00 -0.17
CA MET A 36 -1.29 2.28 -0.87
C MET A 36 -0.29 2.16 -2.03
N HIS A 37 -0.51 2.85 -3.15
CA HIS A 37 0.50 2.85 -4.20
C HIS A 37 1.84 3.38 -3.66
N GLN A 38 2.94 2.73 -4.06
CA GLN A 38 4.31 3.06 -3.62
C GLN A 38 4.59 2.93 -2.12
N SER A 39 3.81 2.16 -1.37
CA SER A 39 4.06 1.90 0.06
C SER A 39 5.00 0.73 0.37
N GLY A 40 5.70 0.19 -0.62
CA GLY A 40 6.59 -0.96 -0.44
C GLY A 40 5.91 -2.31 -0.62
N THR A 41 4.80 -2.38 -1.37
CA THR A 41 4.04 -3.61 -1.62
C THR A 41 4.91 -4.77 -2.09
N HIS A 42 5.79 -4.57 -3.09
CA HIS A 42 6.65 -5.64 -3.59
C HIS A 42 7.60 -6.13 -2.51
N TRP A 43 8.13 -5.23 -1.68
CA TRP A 43 9.05 -5.61 -0.60
C TRP A 43 8.39 -6.48 0.46
N LEU A 44 7.27 -6.02 1.03
CA LEU A 44 6.53 -6.80 2.02
C LEU A 44 6.07 -8.14 1.43
N LYS A 45 5.52 -8.09 0.22
CA LYS A 45 4.97 -9.26 -0.45
C LYS A 45 6.04 -10.29 -0.75
N PHE A 46 7.21 -9.88 -1.26
CA PHE A 46 8.33 -10.78 -1.51
C PHE A 46 8.86 -11.39 -0.21
N MET A 47 8.96 -10.59 0.85
CA MET A 47 9.38 -11.06 2.17
C MET A 47 8.43 -12.10 2.74
N LEU A 48 7.13 -11.82 2.76
CA LEU A 48 6.13 -12.76 3.23
C LEU A 48 6.07 -14.02 2.36
N ALA A 49 6.21 -13.88 1.03
CA ALA A 49 6.20 -15.01 0.12
C ALA A 49 7.42 -15.93 0.30
N ASN A 50 8.61 -15.39 0.55
CA ASN A 50 9.78 -16.20 0.93
C ASN A 50 9.55 -16.93 2.26
N ALA A 51 8.91 -16.28 3.23
CA ALA A 51 8.59 -16.91 4.50
C ALA A 51 7.58 -18.06 4.36
N ILE A 52 6.53 -17.86 3.55
CA ILE A 52 5.56 -18.91 3.19
C ILE A 52 6.27 -20.06 2.47
N ALA A 53 7.16 -19.74 1.52
CA ALA A 53 7.88 -20.75 0.76
C ALA A 53 8.72 -21.66 1.66
N ALA A 54 9.50 -21.04 2.56
CA ALA A 54 10.29 -21.77 3.55
C ALA A 54 9.44 -22.56 4.54
N HIS A 55 8.30 -22.02 4.99
CA HIS A 55 7.42 -22.69 5.95
C HIS A 55 6.74 -23.94 5.38
N TYR A 56 6.30 -23.89 4.12
CA TYR A 56 5.61 -25.00 3.46
C TYR A 56 6.53 -25.89 2.59
N GLY A 57 7.83 -25.60 2.54
CA GLY A 57 8.79 -26.37 1.75
C GLY A 57 8.57 -26.28 0.24
N ILE A 58 8.09 -25.14 -0.25
CA ILE A 58 7.89 -24.89 -1.70
C ILE A 58 8.99 -23.98 -2.26
N GLU A 59 9.03 -23.86 -3.58
CA GLU A 59 9.98 -22.98 -4.25
C GLU A 59 9.78 -21.51 -3.82
N ALA A 60 10.89 -20.80 -3.62
CA ALA A 60 10.89 -19.37 -3.37
C ALA A 60 10.30 -18.59 -4.57
N PRO A 61 9.81 -17.36 -4.37
CA PRO A 61 9.18 -16.61 -5.44
C PRO A 61 10.13 -16.41 -6.62
N ARG A 62 9.65 -16.70 -7.83
CA ARG A 62 10.46 -16.59 -9.05
C ARG A 62 10.95 -15.15 -9.27
N TYR A 63 10.08 -14.18 -9.03
CA TYR A 63 10.33 -12.76 -9.25
C TYR A 63 10.00 -11.91 -8.02
N ASN A 64 10.56 -10.70 -7.97
CA ASN A 64 10.43 -9.73 -6.89
C ASN A 64 8.98 -9.27 -6.59
N HIS A 65 8.05 -9.46 -7.53
CA HIS A 65 6.64 -9.17 -7.34
C HIS A 65 5.85 -10.33 -6.69
N ALA A 66 6.46 -11.52 -6.56
CA ALA A 66 5.93 -12.72 -5.88
C ALA A 66 4.45 -13.06 -6.19
N ASN A 67 4.04 -12.99 -7.46
CA ASN A 67 2.64 -13.24 -7.86
C ASN A 67 2.29 -14.73 -7.87
N ASP A 68 3.30 -15.59 -7.93
CA ASP A 68 3.25 -17.04 -7.88
C ASP A 68 2.86 -17.58 -6.49
N ILE A 69 3.08 -16.81 -5.42
CA ILE A 69 2.69 -17.18 -4.06
C ILE A 69 1.58 -16.29 -3.52
N ILE A 70 1.69 -14.96 -3.68
CA ILE A 70 0.68 -14.00 -3.22
C ILE A 70 0.08 -13.32 -4.46
N GLY A 71 -1.05 -13.80 -4.96
CA GLY A 71 -1.57 -13.38 -6.25
C GLY A 71 -2.58 -12.22 -6.22
N GLY A 72 -2.91 -11.69 -7.39
CA GLY A 72 -4.18 -11.04 -7.66
C GLY A 72 -5.28 -12.06 -8.01
N ASN A 73 -6.45 -11.58 -8.44
CA ASN A 73 -7.60 -12.46 -8.75
C ASN A 73 -7.38 -13.40 -9.94
N LYS A 74 -6.48 -13.05 -10.85
CA LYS A 74 -6.19 -13.81 -12.08
C LYS A 74 -5.01 -14.76 -11.93
N ASP A 75 -4.26 -14.66 -10.83
CA ASP A 75 -3.08 -15.48 -10.61
C ASP A 75 -3.49 -16.87 -10.10
N ARG A 76 -2.64 -17.87 -10.38
CA ARG A 76 -2.88 -19.27 -10.01
C ARG A 76 -2.87 -19.43 -8.50
N ARG A 77 -3.82 -20.21 -7.97
CA ARG A 77 -3.82 -20.60 -6.56
C ARG A 77 -2.83 -21.74 -6.33
N LEU A 78 -2.11 -21.67 -5.21
CA LEU A 78 -1.33 -22.81 -4.74
C LEU A 78 -2.27 -23.92 -4.24
N PRO A 79 -1.88 -25.20 -4.37
CA PRO A 79 -2.67 -26.31 -3.86
C PRO A 79 -2.71 -26.30 -2.32
N ALA A 80 -3.74 -26.90 -1.74
CA ALA A 80 -3.79 -27.17 -0.31
C ALA A 80 -2.58 -28.02 0.12
N PRO A 81 -2.04 -27.84 1.35
CA PRO A 81 -2.59 -27.06 2.47
C PRO A 81 -2.13 -25.59 2.53
N ILE A 82 -1.57 -25.02 1.46
CA ILE A 82 -1.00 -23.67 1.48
C ILE A 82 -2.14 -22.62 1.45
N PRO A 83 -2.19 -21.68 2.41
CA PRO A 83 -3.20 -20.62 2.42
C PRO A 83 -3.11 -19.73 1.18
N HIS A 84 -4.26 -19.36 0.65
CA HIS A 84 -4.39 -18.50 -0.50
C HIS A 84 -4.42 -17.04 -0.07
N PHE A 85 -3.27 -16.36 -0.18
CA PHE A 85 -3.16 -14.93 0.08
C PHE A 85 -3.25 -14.09 -1.18
N ARG A 86 -3.80 -12.87 -1.02
CA ARG A 86 -3.96 -11.93 -2.12
C ARG A 86 -3.27 -10.60 -1.91
N SER A 87 -2.99 -9.88 -3.01
CA SER A 87 -2.51 -8.49 -2.97
C SER A 87 -3.37 -7.59 -3.84
N SER A 88 -3.68 -6.37 -3.35
CA SER A 88 -4.49 -5.40 -4.09
C SER A 88 -4.20 -3.95 -3.67
N HIS A 89 -4.55 -3.01 -4.54
CA HIS A 89 -4.60 -1.57 -4.25
C HIS A 89 -6.04 -1.04 -4.21
N SER A 90 -7.03 -1.94 -4.11
CA SER A 90 -8.44 -1.56 -4.17
C SER A 90 -8.86 -0.69 -2.97
N ILE A 91 -9.63 0.35 -3.27
CA ILE A 91 -10.34 1.15 -2.27
C ILE A 91 -11.68 0.46 -1.97
N PRO A 92 -12.04 0.21 -0.71
CA PRO A 92 -13.28 -0.47 -0.35
C PRO A 92 -14.48 0.37 -0.77
N PRO A 93 -15.59 -0.26 -1.18
CA PRO A 93 -16.79 0.49 -1.51
C PRO A 93 -17.39 1.13 -0.27
N LEU A 94 -18.09 2.26 -0.44
CA LEU A 94 -18.73 2.99 0.66
C LEU A 94 -19.72 2.13 1.43
N LEU A 95 -20.44 1.26 0.74
CA LEU A 95 -21.39 0.34 1.36
C LEU A 95 -20.72 -0.58 2.37
N LEU A 96 -19.48 -1.02 2.12
CA LEU A 96 -18.73 -1.87 3.05
C LEU A 96 -18.24 -1.08 4.28
N CYS A 97 -18.23 0.25 4.21
CA CYS A 97 -17.98 1.12 5.36
C CYS A 97 -19.23 1.33 6.24
N ASN A 98 -20.36 0.67 5.96
CA ASN A 98 -21.52 0.63 6.83
C ASN A 98 -21.43 -0.56 7.79
N ARG A 99 -21.67 -0.35 9.08
CA ARG A 99 -21.54 -1.38 10.12
C ARG A 99 -22.43 -2.61 9.89
N ILE A 100 -23.65 -2.42 9.40
CA ILE A 100 -24.60 -3.52 9.15
C ILE A 100 -24.09 -4.37 7.98
N VAL A 101 -23.79 -3.72 6.84
CA VAL A 101 -23.26 -4.41 5.66
C VAL A 101 -21.96 -5.14 6.00
N PHE A 102 -21.05 -4.47 6.72
CA PHE A 102 -19.79 -5.05 7.16
C PHE A 102 -19.99 -6.26 8.07
N GLY A 103 -20.93 -6.19 9.03
CA GLY A 103 -21.30 -7.30 9.92
C GLY A 103 -21.88 -8.51 9.18
N CYS A 104 -22.61 -8.27 8.09
CA CYS A 104 -23.13 -9.33 7.23
C CYS A 104 -22.12 -9.86 6.20
N THR A 105 -20.88 -9.34 6.18
CA THR A 105 -19.84 -9.79 5.26
C THR A 105 -18.71 -10.52 5.98
N THR A 106 -18.50 -11.77 5.57
CA THR A 106 -17.28 -12.51 5.92
C THR A 106 -16.13 -11.98 5.08
N LEU A 107 -15.24 -11.25 5.73
CA LEU A 107 -14.02 -10.73 5.13
C LEU A 107 -12.81 -11.40 5.81
N PRO A 108 -11.77 -11.76 5.04
CA PRO A 108 -10.56 -12.35 5.58
C PRO A 108 -9.74 -11.32 6.38
N PRO A 109 -8.73 -11.77 7.16
CA PRO A 109 -7.76 -10.86 7.73
C PRO A 109 -7.04 -10.06 6.64
N TYR A 110 -6.95 -8.75 6.82
CA TYR A 110 -6.23 -7.85 5.93
C TYR A 110 -4.99 -7.28 6.60
N ILE A 111 -3.92 -7.17 5.82
CA ILE A 111 -2.78 -6.31 6.12
C ILE A 111 -2.97 -5.03 5.32
N LEU A 112 -3.04 -3.88 5.98
CA LEU A 112 -3.10 -2.57 5.35
C LEU A 112 -1.73 -1.90 5.40
N LEU A 113 -0.99 -1.98 4.28
CA LEU A 113 0.34 -1.37 4.14
C LEU A 113 0.24 0.07 3.62
N ILE A 114 0.61 1.01 4.47
CA ILE A 114 0.59 2.45 4.19
C ILE A 114 1.99 3.03 4.33
N ARG A 115 2.18 4.22 3.78
CA ARG A 115 3.44 4.98 3.82
C ARG A 115 3.11 6.46 3.89
N ASP A 116 4.05 7.29 4.29
CA ASP A 116 3.90 8.74 4.20
C ASP A 116 3.49 9.16 2.76
N ILE A 117 2.39 9.91 2.63
CA ILE A 117 1.87 10.37 1.34
C ILE A 117 2.97 11.10 0.54
N ARG A 118 3.81 11.91 1.21
CA ARG A 118 4.85 12.71 0.56
C ARG A 118 5.88 11.82 -0.12
N ALA A 119 6.36 10.80 0.58
CA ALA A 119 7.28 9.82 0.03
C ALA A 119 6.66 8.98 -1.10
N CYS A 120 5.37 8.63 -0.97
CA CYS A 120 4.63 7.93 -2.02
C CYS A 120 4.47 8.74 -3.30
N LEU A 121 4.15 10.03 -3.20
CA LEU A 121 3.98 10.93 -4.34
C LEU A 121 5.28 11.08 -5.13
N VAL A 122 6.40 11.31 -4.43
CA VAL A 122 7.73 11.38 -5.06
C VAL A 122 8.10 10.08 -5.75
N SER A 123 7.91 8.95 -5.06
CA SER A 123 8.19 7.62 -5.63
C SER A 123 7.31 7.34 -6.86
N ASN A 124 6.04 7.75 -6.83
CA ASN A 124 5.12 7.52 -7.93
C ASN A 124 5.45 8.42 -9.13
N TYR A 125 5.72 9.70 -8.89
CA TYR A 125 6.16 10.63 -9.92
C TYR A 125 7.43 10.13 -10.59
N ALA A 126 8.45 9.76 -9.82
CA ALA A 126 9.71 9.25 -10.38
C ALA A 126 9.50 8.02 -11.27
N LYS A 127 8.63 7.09 -10.87
CA LYS A 127 8.32 5.87 -11.66
C LYS A 127 7.59 6.18 -12.98
N TRP A 128 6.75 7.21 -13.01
CA TRP A 128 5.84 7.47 -14.14
C TRP A 128 6.10 8.81 -14.84
N GLN A 129 7.21 9.49 -14.51
CA GLN A 129 7.53 10.85 -14.96
C GLN A 129 7.42 10.99 -16.48
N ALA A 130 8.05 10.08 -17.22
CA ALA A 130 8.02 10.08 -18.68
C ALA A 130 6.60 9.93 -19.24
N ARG A 131 5.75 9.11 -18.60
CA ARG A 131 4.35 8.92 -19.00
C ARG A 131 3.48 10.13 -18.66
N TYR A 132 3.75 10.79 -17.52
CA TYR A 132 2.97 11.94 -17.08
C TYR A 132 3.29 13.21 -17.87
N ALA A 133 4.54 13.34 -18.33
CA ALA A 133 5.00 14.45 -19.16
C ALA A 133 4.68 15.85 -18.57
N VAL A 134 4.75 15.97 -17.24
CA VAL A 134 4.53 17.21 -16.50
C VAL A 134 5.54 17.39 -15.38
N SER A 135 5.64 18.60 -14.84
CA SER A 135 6.49 18.89 -13.66
C SER A 135 5.97 18.18 -12.40
N PHE A 136 6.83 18.04 -11.39
CA PHE A 136 6.43 17.48 -10.10
C PHE A 136 5.35 18.33 -9.42
N ALA A 137 5.51 19.65 -9.42
CA ALA A 137 4.53 20.58 -8.86
C ALA A 137 3.15 20.44 -9.51
N GLU A 138 3.08 20.24 -10.84
CA GLU A 138 1.82 20.01 -11.52
C GLU A 138 1.20 18.64 -11.17
N TYR A 139 2.02 17.58 -11.14
CA TYR A 139 1.59 16.26 -10.68
C TYR A 139 1.03 16.31 -9.24
N LEU A 140 1.67 17.09 -8.37
CA LEU A 140 1.29 17.22 -6.96
C LEU A 140 -0.12 17.79 -6.79
N ARG A 141 -0.54 18.72 -7.68
CA ARG A 141 -1.92 19.24 -7.68
C ARG A 141 -2.95 18.17 -8.02
N GLY A 142 -2.52 17.12 -8.72
CA GLY A 142 -3.28 15.93 -8.99
C GLY A 142 -4.50 16.19 -9.88
N ASP A 143 -5.42 15.23 -9.87
CA ASP A 143 -6.75 15.36 -10.46
C ASP A 143 -7.80 14.93 -9.43
N PRO A 144 -8.60 15.87 -8.88
CA PRO A 144 -9.69 15.53 -7.97
C PRO A 144 -10.68 14.50 -8.56
N ALA A 145 -10.83 14.47 -9.89
CA ALA A 145 -11.65 13.51 -10.61
C ALA A 145 -10.96 12.16 -10.89
N GLY A 146 -9.67 12.01 -10.56
CA GLY A 146 -8.93 10.75 -10.51
C GLY A 146 -8.68 10.06 -11.86
N ARG A 147 -8.65 10.79 -12.97
CA ARG A 147 -8.46 10.20 -14.32
C ARG A 147 -7.06 10.40 -14.87
N ARG A 148 -6.35 11.44 -14.42
CA ARG A 148 -5.08 11.87 -15.01
C ARG A 148 -3.87 11.02 -14.63
N PHE A 149 -3.80 10.60 -13.37
CA PHE A 149 -2.63 9.89 -12.82
C PHE A 149 -3.06 8.53 -12.26
N ASN A 150 -2.13 7.56 -12.23
CA ASN A 150 -2.45 6.24 -11.65
C ASN A 150 -2.74 6.34 -10.14
N SER A 151 -2.11 7.30 -9.48
CA SER A 151 -2.13 7.59 -8.06
C SER A 151 -1.60 9.00 -7.89
N ASP A 152 -2.33 9.80 -7.14
CA ASP A 152 -2.03 11.17 -6.79
C ASP A 152 -2.51 11.44 -5.36
N ILE A 153 -2.36 12.69 -4.91
CA ILE A 153 -2.74 13.08 -3.55
C ILE A 153 -4.23 12.80 -3.26
N TRP A 154 -5.10 12.94 -4.26
CA TRP A 154 -6.54 12.69 -4.12
C TRP A 154 -6.85 11.21 -3.98
N TRP A 155 -6.14 10.36 -4.72
CA TRP A 155 -6.22 8.92 -4.57
C TRP A 155 -5.76 8.49 -3.18
N CYS A 156 -4.65 9.04 -2.66
CA CYS A 156 -4.18 8.79 -1.30
C CYS A 156 -5.25 9.15 -0.25
N PHE A 157 -5.89 10.32 -0.38
CA PHE A 157 -6.97 10.71 0.54
C PHE A 157 -8.15 9.74 0.51
N ARG A 158 -8.60 9.33 -0.69
CA ARG A 158 -9.69 8.34 -0.81
C ARG A 158 -9.29 7.01 -0.17
N PHE A 159 -8.10 6.50 -0.52
CA PHE A 159 -7.59 5.24 0.00
C PHE A 159 -7.51 5.23 1.52
N LEU A 160 -6.79 6.19 2.11
CA LEU A 160 -6.56 6.24 3.56
C LEU A 160 -7.85 6.50 4.34
N ASN A 161 -8.71 7.40 3.85
CA ASN A 161 -9.97 7.67 4.53
C ASN A 161 -10.92 6.48 4.47
N ALA A 162 -11.01 5.77 3.34
CA ALA A 162 -11.88 4.61 3.19
C ALA A 162 -11.39 3.43 4.04
N TRP A 163 -10.10 3.10 3.96
CA TRP A 163 -9.51 2.05 4.78
C TRP A 163 -9.49 2.40 6.27
N GLY A 164 -9.34 3.67 6.64
CA GLY A 164 -9.43 4.09 8.05
C GLY A 164 -10.86 4.11 8.60
N ARG A 165 -11.90 4.13 7.75
CA ARG A 165 -13.27 3.80 8.18
C ARG A 165 -13.43 2.30 8.39
N MET A 166 -12.96 1.49 7.43
CA MET A 166 -13.00 0.03 7.53
C MET A 166 -12.26 -0.49 8.76
N ALA A 167 -11.05 0.02 9.04
CA ALA A 167 -10.27 -0.38 10.20
C ALA A 167 -10.95 -0.06 11.53
N ALA A 168 -11.72 1.03 11.60
CA ALA A 168 -12.53 1.36 12.78
C ALA A 168 -13.72 0.41 12.98
N LEU A 169 -14.14 -0.33 11.94
CA LEU A 169 -15.23 -1.30 12.00
C LEU A 169 -14.73 -2.74 12.14
N SER A 170 -13.45 -3.00 11.86
CA SER A 170 -12.98 -4.35 11.55
C SER A 170 -12.77 -5.27 12.75
N ASP A 171 -12.83 -4.73 13.96
CA ASP A 171 -12.63 -5.46 15.22
C ASP A 171 -11.39 -6.36 15.17
N GLY A 172 -10.25 -5.75 14.81
CA GLY A 172 -8.97 -6.45 14.71
C GLY A 172 -8.72 -7.18 13.39
N ARG A 173 -9.71 -7.35 12.50
CA ARG A 173 -9.50 -8.01 11.19
C ARG A 173 -8.57 -7.27 10.23
N ILE A 174 -8.29 -5.99 10.46
CA ILE A 174 -7.36 -5.20 9.64
C ILE A 174 -6.16 -4.81 10.49
N HIS A 175 -5.00 -5.34 10.15
CA HIS A 175 -3.73 -4.98 10.76
C HIS A 175 -3.03 -3.90 9.92
N ILE A 176 -2.79 -2.74 10.51
CA ILE A 176 -2.20 -1.59 9.83
C ILE A 176 -0.69 -1.62 10.00
N VAL A 177 0.05 -1.49 8.90
CA VAL A 177 1.52 -1.41 8.90
C VAL A 177 1.97 -0.16 8.19
N ARG A 178 2.84 0.61 8.84
CA ARG A 178 3.57 1.70 8.21
C ARG A 178 4.84 1.16 7.57
N TYR A 179 5.12 1.59 6.36
CA TYR A 179 6.35 1.24 5.64
C TYR A 179 7.59 1.55 6.48
N GLU A 180 7.58 2.69 7.18
CA GLU A 180 8.68 3.15 8.02
C GLU A 180 8.89 2.24 9.24
N ASP A 181 7.82 1.70 9.84
CA ASP A 181 7.93 0.72 10.93
C ASP A 181 8.47 -0.62 10.41
N LEU A 182 7.99 -1.07 9.24
CA LEU A 182 8.50 -2.25 8.55
C LEU A 182 9.98 -2.07 8.16
N ALA A 183 10.38 -0.88 7.75
CA ALA A 183 11.76 -0.52 7.43
C ALA A 183 12.66 -0.55 8.67
N ALA A 184 12.18 -0.01 9.79
CA ALA A 184 12.95 0.06 11.03
C ALA A 184 13.09 -1.31 11.72
N ALA A 185 12.06 -2.16 11.68
CA ALA A 185 12.03 -3.43 12.40
C ALA A 185 11.40 -4.57 11.58
N PRO A 186 12.00 -4.97 10.44
CA PRO A 186 11.39 -5.92 9.50
C PRO A 186 11.07 -7.29 10.12
N HIS A 187 11.94 -7.82 10.99
CA HIS A 187 11.71 -9.08 11.69
C HIS A 187 10.47 -9.04 12.58
N LYS A 188 10.34 -7.96 13.36
CA LYS A 188 9.23 -7.77 14.31
C LYS A 188 7.91 -7.57 13.60
N GLU A 189 7.91 -6.78 12.52
CA GLU A 189 6.70 -6.56 11.73
C GLU A 189 6.31 -7.83 10.96
N LEU A 190 7.26 -8.57 10.36
CA LEU A 190 6.94 -9.82 9.68
C LEU A 190 6.33 -10.86 10.63
N ASP A 191 6.85 -10.98 11.86
CA ASP A 191 6.26 -11.85 12.89
C ASP A 191 4.81 -11.47 13.24
N ARG A 192 4.55 -10.18 13.46
CA ARG A 192 3.19 -9.67 13.72
C ARG A 192 2.23 -9.96 12.57
N LEU A 193 2.69 -9.75 11.35
CA LEU A 193 1.92 -10.00 10.14
C LEU A 193 1.60 -11.48 9.96
N ALA A 194 2.58 -12.36 10.20
CA ALA A 194 2.39 -13.79 10.14
C ALA A 194 1.32 -14.26 11.14
N ARG A 195 1.43 -13.84 12.40
CA ARG A 195 0.44 -14.16 13.44
C ARG A 195 -0.95 -13.63 13.10
N HIS A 196 -1.05 -12.41 12.56
CA HIS A 196 -2.32 -11.84 12.10
C HIS A 196 -2.97 -12.66 10.97
N LEU A 197 -2.16 -13.26 10.10
CA LEU A 197 -2.61 -14.14 9.02
C LEU A 197 -2.80 -15.61 9.45
N GLY A 198 -2.60 -15.94 10.73
CA GLY A 198 -2.69 -17.31 11.24
C GLY A 198 -1.52 -18.21 10.83
N LEU A 199 -0.38 -17.64 10.42
CA LEU A 199 0.83 -18.38 10.08
C LEU A 199 1.71 -18.56 11.33
N SER A 200 2.14 -19.80 11.57
CA SER A 200 3.05 -20.14 12.67
C SER A 200 4.49 -20.22 12.17
N LEU A 201 5.08 -19.07 11.84
CA LEU A 201 6.45 -18.98 11.33
C LEU A 201 7.47 -19.08 12.48
N SER A 202 8.53 -19.87 12.29
CA SER A 202 9.65 -19.92 13.24
C SER A 202 10.52 -18.65 13.14
N PRO A 203 11.27 -18.30 14.21
CA PRO A 203 12.24 -17.21 14.14
C PRO A 203 13.28 -17.37 13.04
N SER A 204 13.69 -18.61 12.73
CA SER A 204 14.64 -18.90 11.65
C SER A 204 14.07 -18.63 10.26
N ILE A 205 12.80 -18.97 10.02
CA ILE A 205 12.10 -18.67 8.76
C ILE A 205 11.97 -17.15 8.58
N ILE A 206 11.61 -16.43 9.65
CA ILE A 206 11.49 -14.96 9.63
C ILE A 206 12.84 -14.34 9.27
N ALA A 207 13.93 -14.75 9.93
CA ALA A 207 15.27 -14.24 9.65
C ALA A 207 15.71 -14.52 8.20
N ALA A 208 15.47 -15.73 7.70
CA ALA A 208 15.79 -16.11 6.33
C ALA A 208 15.00 -15.26 5.31
N ALA A 209 13.70 -15.06 5.54
CA ALA A 209 12.84 -14.27 4.66
C ALA A 209 13.24 -12.79 4.62
N VAL A 210 13.61 -12.20 5.77
CA VAL A 210 14.11 -10.82 5.83
C VAL A 210 15.44 -10.69 5.07
N SER A 211 16.37 -11.63 5.29
CA SER A 211 17.66 -11.66 4.59
C SER A 211 17.51 -11.78 3.07
N ALA A 212 16.59 -12.66 2.62
CA ALA A 212 16.26 -12.83 1.21
C ALA A 212 15.64 -11.57 0.57
N SER A 213 15.12 -10.63 1.37
CA SER A 213 14.35 -9.47 0.90
C SER A 213 15.14 -8.16 0.94
N THR A 214 16.47 -8.24 0.89
CA THR A 214 17.30 -7.03 0.71
C THR A 214 17.06 -6.40 -0.65
N LYS A 215 17.34 -5.09 -0.79
CA LYS A 215 17.23 -4.39 -2.09
C LYS A 215 18.03 -5.10 -3.19
N GLN A 216 19.24 -5.57 -2.86
CA GLN A 216 20.11 -6.27 -3.79
C GLN A 216 19.52 -7.63 -4.20
N ALA A 217 19.05 -8.43 -3.24
CA ALA A 217 18.46 -9.73 -3.52
C ALA A 217 17.16 -9.61 -4.35
N MET A 218 16.32 -8.61 -4.06
CA MET A 218 15.13 -8.32 -4.86
C MET A 218 15.49 -7.82 -6.27
N ALA A 219 16.53 -7.01 -6.42
CA ALA A 219 17.00 -6.55 -7.72
C ALA A 219 17.46 -7.72 -8.61
N ALA A 220 18.15 -8.70 -8.03
CA ALA A 220 18.57 -9.92 -8.71
C ALA A 220 17.41 -10.80 -9.18
N ARG A 221 16.21 -10.60 -8.62
CA ARG A 221 14.96 -11.31 -8.97
C ARG A 221 14.00 -10.44 -9.78
N SER A 222 14.51 -9.43 -10.49
CA SER A 222 13.67 -8.57 -11.35
C SER A 222 13.08 -9.36 -12.52
N ASP A 223 11.81 -9.11 -12.84
CA ASP A 223 11.14 -9.70 -13.99
C ASP A 223 11.53 -8.95 -15.29
N PRO A 224 12.18 -9.59 -16.26
CA PRO A 224 12.59 -8.95 -17.51
C PRO A 224 11.39 -8.52 -18.38
N ALA A 225 10.19 -9.07 -18.14
CA ALA A 225 8.98 -8.69 -18.86
C ALA A 225 8.32 -7.40 -18.33
N ARG A 226 8.82 -6.82 -17.23
CA ARG A 226 8.29 -5.59 -16.63
C ARG A 226 9.21 -4.39 -16.84
N PRO A 227 8.65 -3.17 -16.92
CA PRO A 227 9.46 -1.96 -17.05
C PRO A 227 10.45 -1.83 -15.87
N PRO A 228 11.71 -1.44 -16.13
CA PRO A 228 12.69 -1.19 -15.07
C PRO A 228 12.25 -0.05 -14.16
N GLY A 229 12.72 -0.04 -12.91
CA GLY A 229 12.46 1.05 -11.95
C GLY A 229 11.55 0.70 -10.76
N GLU A 230 11.36 -0.58 -10.44
CA GLU A 230 10.62 -0.98 -9.22
C GLU A 230 11.38 -0.72 -7.92
N ILE A 231 12.71 -0.51 -8.01
CA ILE A 231 13.59 -0.23 -6.88
C ILE A 231 14.16 1.18 -7.09
N ASN A 232 13.85 2.11 -6.19
CA ASN A 232 14.40 3.47 -6.26
C ASN A 232 15.90 3.43 -5.90
N PRO A 233 16.80 3.82 -6.83
CA PRO A 233 18.24 3.84 -6.56
C PRO A 233 18.69 5.07 -5.77
N ARG A 234 17.84 6.10 -5.62
CA ARG A 234 18.21 7.35 -4.95
C ARG A 234 18.04 7.25 -3.44
N GLY A 235 19.11 7.58 -2.71
CA GLY A 235 19.17 7.62 -1.24
C GLY A 235 18.81 8.97 -0.61
N ASN A 236 18.35 9.94 -1.41
CA ASN A 236 17.97 11.27 -0.90
C ASN A 236 16.65 11.21 -0.14
N ASP A 237 16.46 12.13 0.81
CA ASP A 237 15.19 12.25 1.51
C ASP A 237 14.10 12.63 0.48
N PRO A 238 13.00 11.86 0.38
CA PRO A 238 11.88 12.21 -0.50
C PRO A 238 11.34 13.62 -0.25
N LEU A 239 11.47 14.16 0.96
CA LEU A 239 10.97 15.50 1.30
C LEU A 239 11.74 16.63 0.60
N ASP A 240 12.95 16.37 0.12
CA ASP A 240 13.76 17.36 -0.60
C ASP A 240 13.18 17.72 -1.98
N ALA A 241 12.27 16.90 -2.52
CA ALA A 241 11.61 17.16 -3.79
C ALA A 241 10.57 18.29 -3.74
N PHE A 242 10.19 18.76 -2.55
CA PHE A 242 9.11 19.73 -2.36
C PHE A 242 9.65 21.14 -2.07
N ASP A 243 9.31 22.09 -2.94
CA ASP A 243 9.54 23.51 -2.67
C ASP A 243 8.56 24.06 -1.60
N PRO A 244 8.76 25.29 -1.08
CA PRO A 244 7.87 25.84 -0.05
C PRO A 244 6.39 25.93 -0.45
N ALA A 245 6.07 26.18 -1.72
CA ALA A 245 4.70 26.28 -2.20
C ALA A 245 4.02 24.91 -2.29
N ASP A 246 4.77 23.89 -2.67
CA ASP A 246 4.37 22.48 -2.69
C ASP A 246 4.11 21.97 -1.28
N ARG A 247 4.98 22.34 -0.33
CA ARG A 247 4.81 22.00 1.10
C ARG A 247 3.52 22.58 1.66
N GLU A 248 3.25 23.85 1.38
CA GLU A 248 2.03 24.51 1.81
C GLU A 248 0.77 23.90 1.17
N PHE A 249 0.87 23.56 -0.12
CA PHE A 249 -0.21 22.87 -0.81
C PHE A 249 -0.54 21.53 -0.14
N VAL A 250 0.45 20.67 0.10
CA VAL A 250 0.25 19.37 0.75
C VAL A 250 -0.33 19.55 2.15
N ARG A 251 0.23 20.46 2.95
CA ARG A 251 -0.23 20.76 4.31
C ARG A 251 -1.71 21.15 4.33
N SER A 252 -2.08 22.15 3.54
CA SER A 252 -3.45 22.65 3.46
C SER A 252 -4.44 21.59 2.96
N ARG A 253 -4.02 20.74 2.01
CA ARG A 253 -4.83 19.65 1.47
C ARG A 253 -5.03 18.51 2.47
N CYS A 254 -3.97 18.10 3.15
CA CYS A 254 -4.06 17.09 4.20
C CYS A 254 -4.97 17.57 5.33
N ALA A 255 -4.78 18.80 5.82
CA ALA A 255 -5.63 19.38 6.87
C ALA A 255 -7.13 19.41 6.49
N ARG A 256 -7.42 19.66 5.21
CA ARG A 256 -8.82 19.74 4.72
C ARG A 256 -9.44 18.37 4.43
N TYR A 257 -8.69 17.44 3.83
CA TYR A 257 -9.26 16.24 3.21
C TYR A 257 -8.81 14.91 3.84
N LEU A 258 -7.67 14.87 4.53
CA LEU A 258 -7.19 13.65 5.18
C LEU A 258 -7.79 13.54 6.58
N ARG A 259 -8.61 12.50 6.80
CA ARG A 259 -9.30 12.22 8.07
C ARG A 259 -8.64 11.10 8.88
N ARG A 260 -7.76 10.33 8.23
CA ARG A 260 -7.11 9.13 8.78
C ARG A 260 -5.63 9.17 8.41
N PRO A 261 -4.81 9.89 9.18
CA PRO A 261 -3.38 10.06 8.89
C PRO A 261 -2.52 8.90 9.37
N PHE A 262 -3.07 7.97 10.17
CA PHE A 262 -2.35 6.77 10.67
C PHE A 262 -0.99 7.09 11.31
N GLY A 263 -0.92 8.14 12.11
CA GLY A 263 0.29 8.52 12.85
C GLY A 263 1.32 9.35 12.07
N TYR A 264 1.04 9.72 10.81
CA TYR A 264 1.86 10.71 10.10
C TYR A 264 1.41 12.14 10.41
N ASP A 265 2.36 13.03 10.63
CA ASP A 265 2.13 14.47 10.76
C ASP A 265 2.57 15.21 9.49
N TYR A 266 1.59 15.68 8.71
CA TYR A 266 1.82 16.39 7.45
C TYR A 266 2.07 17.89 7.63
N ALA A 267 2.06 18.40 8.85
CA ALA A 267 2.53 19.76 9.16
C ALA A 267 4.06 19.82 9.34
N VAL A 268 4.71 18.69 9.64
CA VAL A 268 6.14 18.63 9.96
C VAL A 268 6.97 18.15 8.77
N TRP A 269 7.90 18.99 8.30
CA TRP A 269 8.75 18.74 7.12
C TRP A 269 10.21 18.42 7.44
N ALA A 270 10.55 18.26 8.72
CA ALA A 270 11.87 17.79 9.13
C ALA A 270 12.05 16.32 8.79
N SER A 271 13.21 15.96 8.24
CA SER A 271 13.59 14.56 7.99
C SER A 271 13.58 13.78 9.31
N ALA A 272 13.12 12.53 9.31
CA ALA A 272 13.20 11.68 10.49
C ALA A 272 14.66 11.50 10.97
N THR A 273 15.62 11.67 10.07
CA THR A 273 17.07 11.63 10.30
C THR A 273 17.62 12.84 11.07
N SER A 274 16.83 13.90 11.27
CA SER A 274 17.25 15.10 12.02
C SER A 274 16.80 15.12 13.48
N ARG A 275 16.18 14.03 13.97
CA ARG A 275 15.77 13.84 15.38
C ARG A 275 16.54 12.71 16.05
N SER A 276 17.87 12.72 15.92
CA SER A 276 18.80 11.91 16.74
C SER A 276 19.52 12.81 17.72
#